data_AF-A0A5C4T261-F1
#
_entry.id   AF-A0A5C4T261-F1
#
_cell.length_a   1.000
_cell.length_b   1.000
_cell.length_c   1.000
_cell.angle_alpha   90.00
_cell.angle_beta   90.00
_cell.angle_gamma   90.00
#
_symmetry.space_group_name_H-M   'P 1'
#
loop_
_entity.id
_entity.type
_entity.pdbx_description
1 polymer ?
#
loop_
_entity_poly.entity_id
_entity_poly.type
_entity_poly.pdbx_seq_one_letter_code
_entity_poly.pdbx_strand_id
1 'polypeptide(L)' 'MSVPFIYETGWLGIGISLFIVIVAALNLVLDFDFIESGVNLGAPKHMEWYAALGLMVTLVWLYIEILRLLSKLRRN' A
#
# COMPACT_ATOMS: atom_id res chain seq x y z
N MET A 1 -4.87 15.57 -35.98
CA MET A 1 -3.87 15.04 -35.04
C MET A 1 -4.60 14.28 -33.95
N SER A 2 -4.88 13.00 -34.21
CA SER A 2 -5.31 12.06 -33.17
C SER A 2 -4.04 11.60 -32.46
N VAL A 3 -3.99 11.78 -31.14
CA VAL A 3 -3.00 11.12 -30.27
C VAL A 3 -3.70 9.88 -29.72
N PRO A 4 -3.52 8.68 -30.31
CA PRO A 4 -4.31 7.51 -29.99
C PRO A 4 -3.43 6.39 -29.43
N PHE A 5 -2.69 6.66 -28.35
CA PHE A 5 -1.81 5.63 -27.75
C PHE A 5 -1.76 5.59 -26.22
N ILE A 6 -2.54 6.43 -25.51
CA ILE A 6 -2.52 6.44 -24.03
C ILE A 6 -3.89 6.07 -23.41
N TYR A 7 -4.86 5.67 -24.24
CA TYR A 7 -6.18 5.21 -23.77
C TYR A 7 -6.37 3.68 -23.85
N GLU A 8 -5.31 2.90 -24.11
CA GLU A 8 -5.26 1.45 -23.80
C GLU A 8 -5.15 1.23 -22.28
N THR A 9 -6.20 1.66 -21.59
CA THR A 9 -6.34 1.84 -20.14
C THR A 9 -6.38 0.51 -19.37
N GLY A 10 -6.00 -0.60 -20.00
CA GLY A 10 -6.08 -1.96 -19.45
C GLY A 10 -4.77 -2.45 -18.82
N TRP A 11 -3.76 -2.75 -19.63
CA TRP A 11 -2.55 -3.44 -19.15
C TRP A 11 -1.54 -2.54 -18.42
N LEU A 12 -1.33 -1.30 -18.88
CA LEU A 12 -0.46 -0.33 -18.18
C LEU A 12 -1.00 0.03 -16.80
N GLY A 13 -2.33 0.20 -16.67
CA GLY A 13 -2.99 0.49 -15.40
C GLY A 13 -2.91 -0.66 -14.40
N ILE A 14 -2.95 -1.92 -14.88
CA ILE A 14 -2.77 -3.13 -14.05
C ILE A 14 -1.32 -3.28 -13.61
N GLY A 15 -0.35 -3.12 -14.52
CA GLY A 15 1.08 -3.23 -14.19
C GLY A 15 1.53 -2.20 -13.16
N ILE A 16 1.10 -0.94 -13.32
CA ILE A 16 1.40 0.14 -12.37
C ILE A 16 0.73 -0.12 -11.02
N SER A 17 -0.53 -0.56 -10.99
CA SER A 17 -1.19 -0.85 -9.71
C SER A 17 -0.59 -2.05 -8.97
N LEU A 18 -0.15 -3.08 -9.69
CA LEU A 18 0.56 -4.22 -9.09
C LEU A 18 1.88 -3.78 -8.45
N PHE A 19 2.65 -2.94 -9.16
CA PHE A 19 3.89 -2.39 -8.62
C PHE A 19 3.65 -1.58 -7.34
N ILE A 20 2.64 -0.72 -7.33
CA ILE A 20 2.26 0.08 -6.15
C ILE A 20 1.88 -0.81 -4.97
N VAL A 21 1.09 -1.88 -5.19
CA VAL A 21 0.69 -2.81 -4.13
C VAL A 21 1.90 -3.53 -3.53
N ILE A 22 2.85 -3.97 -4.35
CA ILE A 22 4.08 -4.62 -3.88
C ILE A 22 4.92 -3.65 -3.05
N VAL A 23 5.14 -2.43 -3.55
CA VAL A 23 5.92 -1.41 -2.83
C VAL A 23 5.23 -1.04 -1.51
N ALA A 24 3.90 -0.90 -1.50
CA ALA A 24 3.14 -0.61 -0.29
C ALA A 24 3.20 -1.76 0.73
N ALA A 25 3.17 -3.01 0.28
CA ALA A 25 3.33 -4.17 1.16
C ALA A 25 4.71 -4.21 1.82
N LEU A 26 5.76 -3.90 1.06
CA LEU A 26 7.12 -3.75 1.61
C LEU A 26 7.19 -2.59 2.61
N ASN A 27 6.51 -1.47 2.32
CA ASN A 27 6.43 -0.33 3.22
C ASN A 27 5.76 -0.71 4.55
N LEU A 28 4.68 -1.49 4.52
CA LEU A 28 4.01 -1.99 5.72
C LEU A 28 4.94 -2.87 6.59
N VAL A 29 5.78 -3.70 5.97
CA VAL A 29 6.75 -4.54 6.69
C VAL A 29 7.83 -3.66 7.33
N LEU A 30 8.32 -2.65 6.61
CA LEU A 30 9.28 -1.68 7.15
C LEU A 30 8.67 -0.84 8.29
N ASP A 31 7.40 -0.41 8.16
CA ASP A 31 6.66 0.29 9.22
C ASP A 31 6.60 -0.58 10.48
N PHE A 32 6.35 -1.90 10.33
CA PHE A 32 6.30 -2.83 11.45
C PHE A 32 7.66 -2.98 12.15
N ASP A 33 8.74 -3.16 11.37
CA ASP A 33 10.11 -3.28 11.87
C ASP A 33 10.59 -2.00 12.58
N PHE A 34 10.19 -0.83 12.05
CA PHE A 34 10.50 0.47 12.65
C PHE A 34 9.82 0.63 14.01
N ILE A 35 8.57 0.16 14.12
CA ILE A 35 7.79 0.20 15.36
C ILE A 35 8.37 -0.78 16.39
N GLU A 36 8.72 -2.01 15.97
CA GLU A 36 9.33 -3.02 16.84
C GLU A 36 10.69 -2.56 17.37
N SER A 37 11.55 -2.02 16.51
CA SER A 37 12.83 -1.43 16.91
C SER A 37 12.64 -0.23 17.84
N GLY A 38 11.64 0.63 17.58
CA GLY A 38 11.31 1.77 18.43
C GLY A 38 10.86 1.35 19.84
N VAL A 39 10.04 0.32 19.95
CA VAL A 39 9.61 -0.25 21.24
C VAL A 39 10.78 -0.90 21.97
N ASN A 40 11.63 -1.67 21.27
CA ASN A 40 12.83 -2.29 21.86
C ASN A 40 13.85 -1.28 22.39
N LEU A 41 13.91 -0.08 21.81
CA LEU A 41 14.74 1.03 22.28
C LEU A 41 14.15 1.75 23.51
N GLY A 42 13.02 1.30 24.05
CA GLY A 42 12.38 1.87 25.23
C GLY A 42 11.53 3.11 24.94
N ALA A 43 10.99 3.24 23.73
CA ALA A 43 10.11 4.35 23.38
C ALA A 43 8.91 4.45 24.35
N PRO A 44 8.42 5.66 24.62
CA PRO A 44 7.34 5.88 25.59
C PRO A 44 6.07 5.07 25.26
N LYS A 45 5.43 4.46 26.26
CA LYS A 45 4.19 3.64 26.10
C LYS A 45 3.04 4.29 25.32
N HIS A 46 2.98 5.62 25.29
CA HIS A 46 1.95 6.32 24.51
C HIS A 46 2.23 6.31 23.00
N MET A 47 3.48 6.09 22.55
CA MET A 47 3.77 5.93 21.13
C MET A 47 3.27 4.59 20.59
N GLU A 48 3.12 3.56 21.42
CA GLU A 48 2.60 2.24 21.01
C GLU A 48 1.20 2.35 20.39
N TRP A 49 0.31 3.16 20.98
CA TRP A 49 -1.05 3.32 20.45
C TRP A 49 -1.06 4.06 19.10
N TYR A 50 -0.24 5.09 18.96
CA TYR A 50 -0.10 5.84 17.71
C TYR A 50 0.51 4.98 16.60
N ALA A 51 1.52 4.18 16.94
CA ALA A 51 2.15 3.22 16.04
C ALA A 51 1.16 2.14 15.58
N ALA A 52 0.41 1.56 16.52
CA ALA A 52 -0.64 0.58 16.21
C ALA A 52 -1.75 1.16 15.32
N LEU A 53 -2.18 2.41 15.58
CA LEU A 53 -3.15 3.12 14.74
C LEU A 53 -2.60 3.32 13.32
N GLY A 54 -1.35 3.78 13.19
CA GLY A 54 -0.67 3.98 11.91
C GLY A 54 -0.62 2.69 11.09
N LEU A 55 -0.17 1.59 11.70
CA LEU A 55 -0.17 0.26 11.09
C LEU A 55 -1.57 -0.16 10.61
N MET A 56 -2.59 0.06 11.43
CA MET A 56 -3.96 -0.32 11.10
C MET A 56 -4.48 0.46 9.89
N VAL A 57 -4.18 1.76 9.81
CA VAL A 57 -4.52 2.61 8.65
C VAL A 57 -3.79 2.16 7.39
N THR A 58 -2.49 1.88 7.46
CA THR A 58 -1.70 1.39 6.31
C THR A 58 -2.25 0.05 5.81
N LEU A 59 -2.63 -0.85 6.72
CA LEU A 59 -3.20 -2.15 6.40
C LEU A 59 -4.57 -2.03 5.72
N VAL A 60 -5.45 -1.17 6.24
CA VAL A 60 -6.77 -0.91 5.63
C VAL A 60 -6.61 -0.26 4.25
N TRP A 61 -5.69 0.68 4.11
CA TRP A 61 -5.40 1.30 2.82
C TRP A 61 -4.94 0.28 1.78
N LEU A 62 -4.00 -0.59 2.16
CA LEU A 62 -3.48 -1.66 1.31
C LEU A 62 -4.56 -2.66 0.90
N TYR A 63 -5.47 -3.00 1.84
CA TYR A 63 -6.63 -3.83 1.54
C TYR A 63 -7.52 -3.22 0.44
N ILE A 64 -7.85 -1.92 0.54
CA ILE A 64 -8.66 -1.24 -0.48
C ILE A 64 -7.93 -1.19 -1.82
N GLU A 65 -6.62 -0.96 -1.83
CA GLU A 65 -5.84 -0.90 -3.06
C GLU A 65 -5.77 -2.25 -3.77
N ILE A 66 -5.65 -3.36 -3.02
CA ILE A 66 -5.76 -4.72 -3.55
C ILE A 66 -7.15 -4.97 -4.15
N LEU A 67 -8.23 -4.58 -3.45
CA LEU A 67 -9.59 -4.70 -3.98
C LEU A 67 -9.77 -3.87 -5.26
N ARG A 68 -9.18 -2.68 -5.33
CA ARG A 68 -9.20 -1.82 -6.53
C ARG A 68 -8.44 -2.46 -7.68
N LEU A 69 -7.30 -3.10 -7.41
CA LEU A 69 -6.52 -3.84 -8.39
C LEU A 69 -7.31 -5.04 -8.92
N LEU A 70 -7.88 -5.86 -8.04
CA LEU A 70 -8.75 -6.98 -8.41
C LEU A 70 -9.96 -6.54 -9.23
N SER A 71 -10.57 -5.40 -8.87
CA SER A 71 -11.68 -4.82 -9.63
C SER A 71 -11.28 -4.40 -11.05
N LYS A 72 -10.08 -3.81 -11.21
CA LYS A 72 -9.52 -3.50 -12.54
C LYS A 72 -9.22 -4.77 -13.34
N LEU A 73 -8.69 -5.81 -12.69
CA LEU A 73 -8.40 -7.09 -13.32
C LEU A 73 -9.68 -7.80 -13.79
N ARG A 74 -10.80 -7.65 -13.06
CA ARG A 74 -12.10 -8.24 -13.39
C ARG A 74 -12.88 -7.46 -14.46
N ARG A 75 -12.66 -6.15 -14.57
CA ARG A 75 -13.41 -5.27 -15.50
C ARG A 75 -12.80 -5.25 -16.90
N ASN A 76 -11.56 -5.74 -17.05
CA ASN A 76 -10.92 -6.08 -18.31
C ASN A 76 -11.22 -7.54 -18.67
#